data_AF-A0A452Y6T6-F1
#
_entry.id   AF-A0A452Y6T6-F1
#
_cell.length_a   1.000
_cell.length_b   1.000
_cell.length_c   1.000
_cell.angle_alpha   90.00
_cell.angle_beta   90.00
_cell.angle_gamma   90.00
#
_symmetry.space_group_name_H-M   'P 1'
#
loop_
_entity.id
_entity.type
_entity.pdbx_description
1 polymer ?
#
loop_
_entity_poly.entity_id
_entity_poly.type
_entity_poly.pdbx_seq_one_letter_code
_entity_poly.pdbx_strand_id
1 'polypeptide(L)'
;MWSQILRNKYLHSKTLAQATIRPTDSPFWKGLMRTKDMFFRRVKFLVGNGMSTRFWEDTWLGETPLALQYPTLYNIVQRKKDYVGIVLQTISLNIQFRRTLVGERWTAWMHLVRRLIEVRLSDMPDST
;
A
#
# COMPACT_ATOMS: atom_id res chain seq x y z
N MET A 1 -18.79 -20.39 2.73
CA MET A 1 -18.14 -21.64 3.17
C MET A 1 -16.64 -21.69 2.84
N TRP A 2 -16.20 -21.58 1.58
CA TRP A 2 -14.77 -21.60 1.23
C TRP A 2 -13.96 -20.38 1.75
N SER A 3 -14.56 -19.19 1.76
CA SER A 3 -13.95 -17.96 2.29
C SER A 3 -13.65 -18.03 3.81
N GLN A 4 -14.49 -18.69 4.60
CA GLN A 4 -14.25 -18.92 6.04
C GLN A 4 -13.07 -19.87 6.30
N ILE A 5 -12.91 -20.91 5.47
CA ILE A 5 -11.77 -21.83 5.61
C ILE A 5 -10.46 -21.08 5.34
N LEU A 6 -10.41 -20.26 4.28
CA LEU A 6 -9.25 -19.43 3.98
C LEU A 6 -8.94 -18.46 5.12
N ARG A 7 -9.99 -17.83 5.67
CA ARG A 7 -9.84 -16.89 6.79
C ARG A 7 -9.28 -17.58 8.02
N ASN A 8 -9.85 -18.70 8.44
CA ASN A 8 -9.45 -19.40 9.66
C ASN A 8 -8.07 -20.06 9.54
N LYS A 9 -7.70 -20.55 8.35
CA LYS A 9 -6.46 -21.29 8.14
C LYS A 9 -5.26 -20.39 7.84
N TYR A 10 -5.46 -19.26 7.15
CA TYR A 10 -4.35 -18.46 6.62
C TYR A 10 -4.35 -16.98 7.04
N LEU A 11 -5.52 -16.36 7.22
CA LEU A 11 -5.60 -14.92 7.44
C LEU A 11 -5.80 -14.54 8.91
N HIS A 12 -6.50 -15.36 9.69
CA HIS A 12 -7.00 -15.03 11.02
C HIS A 12 -7.72 -13.67 11.05
N SER A 13 -7.15 -12.68 11.74
CA SER A 13 -7.65 -11.30 11.82
C SER A 13 -7.15 -10.39 10.70
N LYS A 14 -6.22 -10.87 9.85
CA LYS A 14 -5.62 -10.08 8.78
C LYS A 14 -6.51 -10.06 7.54
N THR A 15 -6.43 -8.99 6.76
CA THR A 15 -7.02 -8.97 5.41
C THR A 15 -6.13 -9.72 4.42
N LEU A 16 -6.67 -10.07 3.24
CA LEU A 16 -5.87 -10.67 2.18
C LEU A 16 -4.69 -9.76 1.80
N ALA A 17 -4.88 -8.43 1.77
CA ALA A 17 -3.83 -7.44 1.52
C ALA A 17 -2.66 -7.53 2.53
N GLN A 18 -2.97 -7.75 3.81
CA GLN A 18 -1.99 -7.83 4.91
C GLN A 18 -1.27 -9.19 5.01
N ALA A 19 -1.76 -10.21 4.30
CA ALA A 19 -1.13 -11.54 4.32
C ALA A 19 0.21 -11.55 3.56
N THR A 20 1.17 -12.31 4.08
CA THR A 20 2.50 -12.52 3.47
C THR A 20 2.78 -14.01 3.35
N ILE A 21 3.51 -14.42 2.31
CA ILE A 21 3.94 -15.81 2.14
C ILE A 21 4.96 -16.17 3.23
N ARG A 22 4.74 -17.32 3.90
CA ARG A 22 5.66 -17.93 4.86
C ARG A 22 6.31 -19.19 4.25
N PRO A 23 7.54 -19.55 4.66
CA PRO A 23 8.19 -20.78 4.18
C PRO A 23 7.37 -22.04 4.47
N THR A 24 6.66 -22.08 5.60
CA THR A 24 5.80 -23.19 6.04
C THR A 24 4.44 -23.27 5.35
N ASP A 25 4.10 -22.29 4.50
CA ASP A 25 2.80 -22.26 3.86
C ASP A 25 2.63 -23.37 2.82
N SER A 26 1.38 -23.83 2.68
CA SER A 26 1.02 -24.85 1.69
C SER A 26 1.33 -24.38 0.26
N PRO A 27 1.68 -25.29 -0.67
CA PRO A 27 1.87 -24.95 -2.08
C PRO A 27 0.68 -24.22 -2.69
N PHE A 28 -0.53 -24.62 -2.30
CA PHE A 28 -1.78 -23.95 -2.68
C PHE A 28 -1.81 -22.48 -2.25
N TRP A 29 -1.52 -22.19 -0.98
CA TRP A 29 -1.51 -20.81 -0.48
C TRP A 29 -0.41 -19.97 -1.13
N LYS A 30 0.77 -20.54 -1.34
CA LYS A 30 1.86 -19.87 -2.08
C LYS A 30 1.43 -19.51 -3.51
N GLY A 31 0.72 -20.41 -4.21
CA GLY A 31 0.16 -20.14 -5.53
C GLY A 31 -0.85 -18.99 -5.51
N LEU A 32 -1.81 -19.04 -4.58
CA LEU A 32 -2.83 -18.00 -4.43
C LEU A 32 -2.20 -16.62 -4.12
N MET A 33 -1.21 -16.58 -3.24
CA MET A 33 -0.50 -15.35 -2.85
C MET A 33 0.36 -14.77 -3.96
N ARG A 34 0.85 -15.57 -4.92
CA ARG A 34 1.53 -15.04 -6.12
C ARG A 34 0.56 -14.33 -7.05
N THR A 35 -0.65 -14.87 -7.19
CA THR A 35 -1.72 -14.25 -8.01
C THR A 35 -2.27 -12.99 -7.34
N LYS A 36 -2.34 -12.98 -6.01
CA LYS A 36 -2.77 -11.84 -5.18
C LYS A 36 -2.03 -10.55 -5.57
N ASP A 37 -0.70 -10.59 -5.69
CA ASP A 37 0.09 -9.40 -6.01
C ASP A 37 -0.21 -8.85 -7.41
N MET A 38 -0.49 -9.73 -8.38
CA MET A 38 -0.91 -9.29 -9.72
C MET A 38 -2.33 -8.70 -9.71
N PHE A 39 -3.22 -9.28 -8.91
CA PHE A 39 -4.59 -8.78 -8.76
C PHE A 39 -4.61 -7.37 -8.15
N PHE A 40 -3.92 -7.15 -7.04
CA PHE A 40 -3.91 -5.84 -6.37
C PHE A 40 -3.22 -4.74 -7.16
N ARG A 41 -2.31 -5.08 -8.09
CA ARG A 41 -1.75 -4.10 -9.03
C ARG A 41 -2.77 -3.57 -10.04
N ARG A 42 -3.86 -4.32 -10.30
CA ARG A 42 -4.89 -3.98 -11.31
C ARG A 42 -6.17 -3.41 -10.72
N VAL A 43 -6.28 -3.37 -9.39
CA VAL A 43 -7.46 -2.87 -8.68
C VAL A 43 -7.13 -1.51 -8.08
N LYS A 44 -8.06 -0.56 -8.25
CA LYS A 44 -7.98 0.75 -7.60
C LYS A 44 -8.69 0.67 -6.26
N PHE A 45 -8.00 1.02 -5.19
CA PHE A 45 -8.54 1.06 -3.85
C PHE A 45 -9.12 2.44 -3.53
N LEU A 46 -10.30 2.44 -2.93
CA LEU A 46 -10.87 3.60 -2.26
C LEU A 46 -10.39 3.59 -0.81
N VAL A 47 -9.62 4.62 -0.44
CA VAL A 47 -9.06 4.74 0.91
C VAL A 47 -10.14 5.23 1.88
N GLY A 48 -10.37 4.44 2.92
CA GLY A 48 -11.14 4.83 4.10
C GLY A 48 -10.19 5.29 5.20
N ASN A 49 -9.91 4.40 6.15
CA ASN A 49 -8.96 4.61 7.24
C ASN A 49 -7.49 4.36 6.84
N GLY A 50 -7.28 3.82 5.63
CA GLY A 50 -5.98 3.58 5.04
C GLY A 50 -5.18 2.46 5.70
N MET A 51 -5.77 1.64 6.57
CA MET A 51 -5.06 0.60 7.35
C MET A 51 -4.87 -0.72 6.59
N SER A 52 -5.39 -0.83 5.37
CA SER A 52 -5.21 -2.01 4.52
C SER A 52 -4.69 -1.72 3.12
N THR A 53 -4.54 -0.44 2.77
CA THR A 53 -3.98 0.03 1.50
C THR A 53 -2.52 0.45 1.69
N ARG A 54 -1.60 -0.12 0.92
CA ARG A 54 -0.16 0.25 0.97
C ARG A 54 0.06 1.53 0.21
N PHE A 55 0.76 2.47 0.83
CA PHE A 55 0.97 3.81 0.29
C PHE A 55 1.67 3.78 -1.09
N TRP A 56 2.76 3.02 -1.24
CA TRP A 56 3.52 3.01 -2.50
C TRP A 56 3.07 1.95 -3.50
N GLU A 57 2.63 0.78 -3.01
CA GLU A 57 2.50 -0.43 -3.83
C GLU A 57 1.10 -0.67 -4.39
N ASP A 58 0.06 -0.10 -3.78
CA ASP A 58 -1.32 -0.26 -4.23
C ASP A 58 -1.78 0.97 -5.02
N THR A 59 -2.70 0.77 -5.96
CA THR A 59 -3.28 1.86 -6.76
C THR A 59 -4.40 2.51 -5.96
N TRP A 60 -4.15 3.65 -5.33
CA TRP A 60 -5.17 4.36 -4.54
C TRP A 60 -5.22 5.87 -4.81
N LEU A 61 -4.14 6.43 -5.36
CA LEU A 61 -4.03 7.83 -5.74
C LEU A 61 -3.69 7.98 -7.23
N GLY A 62 -4.73 8.09 -8.06
CA GLY A 62 -4.62 8.09 -9.53
C GLY A 62 -4.87 6.71 -10.14
N GLU A 63 -4.25 6.43 -11.28
CA GLU A 63 -4.54 5.24 -12.10
C GLU A 63 -3.50 4.11 -11.97
N THR A 64 -2.34 4.39 -11.39
CA THR A 64 -1.28 3.39 -11.15
C THR A 64 -0.73 3.51 -9.73
N PRO A 65 0.01 2.53 -9.20
CA PRO A 65 0.65 2.66 -7.89
C PRO A 65 1.62 3.84 -7.83
N LEU A 66 1.73 4.49 -6.68
CA LEU A 66 2.66 5.62 -6.50
C LEU A 66 4.12 5.24 -6.75
N ALA A 67 4.50 3.96 -6.55
CA ALA A 67 5.81 3.44 -6.90
C ALA A 67 6.12 3.52 -8.40
N LEU A 68 5.11 3.44 -9.26
CA LEU A 68 5.27 3.58 -10.72
C LEU A 68 5.19 5.04 -11.16
N GLN A 69 4.39 5.86 -10.49
CA GLN A 69 4.27 7.29 -10.78
C GLN A 69 5.52 8.08 -10.35
N TYR A 70 6.17 7.68 -9.25
CA TYR A 70 7.33 8.36 -8.67
C TYR A 70 8.50 7.39 -8.41
N PRO A 71 9.07 6.77 -9.45
CA PRO A 71 10.11 5.75 -9.29
C PRO A 71 11.36 6.30 -8.59
N THR A 72 11.71 7.56 -8.83
CA THR A 72 12.86 8.23 -8.21
C THR A 72 12.71 8.41 -6.70
N LEU A 73 11.49 8.66 -6.21
CA LEU A 73 11.17 8.71 -4.78
C LEU A 73 11.14 7.30 -4.19
N TYR A 74 10.42 6.39 -4.84
CA TYR A 74 10.25 5.02 -4.36
C TYR A 74 11.59 4.29 -4.14
N ASN A 75 12.57 4.54 -5.01
CA ASN A 75 13.91 3.95 -4.91
C ASN A 75 14.69 4.36 -3.66
N ILE A 76 14.34 5.49 -3.05
CA ILE A 76 15.03 6.01 -1.86
C ILE A 76 14.19 5.95 -0.58
N VAL A 77 12.94 5.49 -0.65
CA VAL A 77 12.08 5.28 0.53
C VAL A 77 12.62 4.12 1.38
N GLN A 78 12.66 4.32 2.70
CA GLN A 78 13.05 3.28 3.65
C GLN A 78 11.94 2.24 3.84
N ARG A 79 10.70 2.70 4.00
CA ARG A 79 9.54 1.87 4.35
C ARG A 79 8.54 1.80 3.18
N LYS A 80 8.75 0.82 2.31
CA LYS A 80 7.95 0.67 1.07
C LYS A 80 6.55 0.11 1.30
N LYS A 81 6.37 -0.59 2.42
CA LYS A 81 5.15 -1.36 2.75
C LYS A 81 4.27 -0.66 3.79
N ASP A 82 4.55 0.61 4.09
CA ASP A 82 3.73 1.37 5.03
C ASP A 82 2.34 1.62 4.43
N TYR A 83 1.35 1.64 5.32
CA TYR A 83 -0.04 1.84 4.96
C TYR A 83 -0.37 3.32 4.81
N VAL A 84 -1.36 3.65 3.98
CA VAL A 84 -1.82 5.03 3.76
C VAL A 84 -2.21 5.69 5.08
N GLY A 85 -2.92 4.97 5.94
CA GLY A 85 -3.33 5.43 7.27
C GLY A 85 -2.15 5.90 8.09
N ILE A 86 -1.09 5.10 8.18
CA ILE A 86 0.13 5.41 8.94
C ILE A 86 0.90 6.60 8.35
N VAL A 87 0.96 6.69 7.02
CA VAL A 87 1.69 7.76 6.33
C VAL A 87 1.00 9.11 6.49
N LEU A 88 -0.33 9.13 6.49
CA LEU A 88 -1.16 10.34 6.55
C LEU A 88 -1.66 10.69 7.96
N GLN A 89 -1.44 9.84 8.97
CA GLN A 89 -1.98 10.02 10.32
C GLN A 89 -1.47 11.28 11.03
N THR A 90 -0.26 11.73 10.68
CA THR A 90 0.43 12.83 11.35
C THR A 90 0.47 14.08 10.47
N ILE A 91 0.53 15.26 11.10
CA ILE A 91 0.63 16.56 10.42
C ILE A 91 1.81 16.60 9.43
N SER A 92 2.92 15.94 9.79
CA SER A 92 4.02 15.64 8.88
C SER A 92 3.85 14.23 8.30
N LEU A 93 3.94 14.09 6.97
CA LEU A 93 3.94 12.77 6.31
C LEU A 93 5.01 11.86 6.93
N ASN A 94 4.62 10.68 7.40
CA ASN A 94 5.55 9.73 8.01
C ASN A 94 6.32 8.94 6.94
N ILE A 95 7.10 9.65 6.12
CA ILE A 95 7.91 9.07 5.03
C ILE A 95 9.39 9.36 5.29
N GLN A 96 10.17 8.29 5.40
CA GLN A 96 11.61 8.37 5.63
C GLN A 96 12.36 8.03 4.34
N PHE A 97 13.20 8.96 3.89
CA PHE A 97 14.07 8.79 2.72
C PHE A 97 15.52 8.49 3.14
N ARG A 98 16.22 7.66 2.37
CA ARG A 98 17.65 7.35 2.55
C ARG A 98 18.59 8.41 1.97
N ARG A 99 18.05 9.34 1.18
CA ARG A 99 18.78 10.38 0.45
C ARG A 99 18.05 11.70 0.58
N THR A 100 18.79 12.79 0.51
CA THR A 100 18.23 14.14 0.46
C THR A 100 17.38 14.33 -0.79
N LEU A 101 16.27 15.04 -0.63
CA LEU A 101 15.40 15.44 -1.73
C LEU A 101 15.95 16.73 -2.33
N VAL A 102 16.60 16.62 -3.49
CA VAL A 102 17.15 17.76 -4.24
C VAL A 102 16.83 17.61 -5.73
N GLY A 103 16.78 18.73 -6.46
CA GLY A 103 16.48 18.76 -7.89
C GLY A 103 15.14 18.09 -8.21
N GLU A 104 15.14 17.21 -9.21
CA GLU A 104 13.93 16.51 -9.67
C GLU A 104 13.21 15.73 -8.56
N ARG A 105 13.95 15.19 -7.57
CA ARG A 105 13.32 14.48 -6.44
C ARG A 105 12.51 15.42 -5.56
N TRP A 106 12.99 16.65 -5.37
CA TRP A 106 12.23 17.66 -4.62
C TRP A 106 10.97 18.06 -5.38
N THR A 107 11.08 18.27 -6.69
CA THR A 107 9.91 18.60 -7.53
C THR A 107 8.87 17.47 -7.51
N ALA A 108 9.30 16.21 -7.67
CA ALA A 108 8.44 15.04 -7.57
C ALA A 108 7.77 14.93 -6.19
N TRP A 109 8.53 15.21 -5.13
CA TRP A 109 8.02 15.21 -3.76
C TRP A 109 6.95 16.28 -3.55
N MET A 110 7.22 17.53 -3.95
CA MET A 110 6.24 18.62 -3.84
C MET A 110 4.97 18.34 -4.62
N HIS A 111 5.10 17.77 -5.82
CA HIS A 111 3.95 17.35 -6.61
C HIS A 111 3.13 16.26 -5.90
N LEU A 112 3.79 15.26 -5.29
CA LEU A 112 3.11 14.24 -4.49
C LEU A 112 2.40 14.85 -3.27
N VAL A 113 3.10 15.68 -2.48
CA VAL A 113 2.53 16.37 -1.31
C VAL A 113 1.28 17.17 -1.67
N ARG A 114 1.30 17.89 -2.80
CA ARG A 114 0.14 18.64 -3.28
C ARG A 114 -1.07 17.74 -3.54
N ARG A 115 -0.88 16.52 -4.06
CA ARG A 115 -1.99 15.58 -4.27
C ARG A 115 -2.48 14.97 -2.96
N LEU A 116 -1.59 14.80 -1.98
CA LEU A 116 -1.94 14.24 -0.68
C LEU A 116 -2.74 15.20 0.19
N ILE A 117 -2.59 16.52 0.00
CA ILE A 117 -3.34 17.51 0.80
C ILE A 117 -4.86 17.43 0.58
N GLU A 118 -5.27 16.93 -0.58
CA GLU A 118 -6.68 16.75 -0.95
C GLU A 118 -7.25 15.44 -0.38
N VAL A 119 -6.40 14.53 0.08
CA VAL A 119 -6.81 13.23 0.62
C VAL A 119 -7.27 13.41 2.06
N ARG A 120 -8.51 12.99 2.34
CA ARG A 120 -9.06 12.93 3.70
C ARG A 120 -9.37 11.48 4.06
N LEU A 121 -8.78 11.01 5.14
CA LEU A 121 -9.11 9.71 5.70
C LEU A 121 -10.47 9.77 6.40
N SER A 122 -11.13 8.62 6.45
CA SER A 122 -12.37 8.42 7.21
C SER A 122 -12.19 7.26 8.20
N ASP A 123 -13.13 7.10 9.13
CA ASP A 123 -13.10 5.98 10.09
C ASP A 123 -13.53 4.64 9.46
N MET A 124 -14.02 4.67 8.22
CA MET A 124 -14.49 3.48 7.51
C MET A 124 -13.33 2.61 7.00
N PRO A 125 -13.49 1.29 6.87
CA PRO A 125 -12.46 0.44 6.27
C PRO A 125 -12.25 0.76 4.79
N ASP A 126 -11.04 0.51 4.27
CA ASP A 126 -10.76 0.65 2.84
C ASP A 126 -11.60 -0.34 2.00
N SER A 127 -11.91 0.04 0.76
CA SER A 127 -12.64 -0.79 -0.19
C SER A 127 -11.96 -0.82 -1.57
N THR A 128 -12.38 -1.75 -2.43
CA THR A 128 -11.91 -1.93 -3.81
C THR A 128 -13.03 -1.66 -4.79
#